data_AF-A0A962XNQ3-F1
#
_entry.id   AF-A0A962XNQ3-F1
#
_cell.length_a   1.000
_cell.length_b   1.000
_cell.length_c   1.000
_cell.angle_alpha   90.00
_cell.angle_beta   90.00
_cell.angle_gamma   90.00
#
_symmetry.space_group_name_H-M   'P 1'
#
loop_
_entity.id
_entity.type
_entity.pdbx_description
1 polymer ?
#
loop_
_entity_poly.entity_id
_entity_poly.type
_entity_poly.pdbx_seq_one_letter_code
_entity_poly.pdbx_strand_id
1 'polypeptide(L)' 'MTPPADQQKKLVQTILFLTGFAFIAAGAFGLISPQTFATLFDNDAEIAQIFSGTIIMAGVADIIIAKLVIKPPKDRR' A
#
# COMPACT_ATOMS: atom_id res chain seq x y z
N MET A 1 -13.78 -23.05 -13.29
CA MET A 1 -13.05 -23.67 -12.17
C MET A 1 -12.49 -22.55 -11.32
N THR A 2 -12.97 -22.39 -10.09
CA THR A 2 -12.43 -21.40 -9.14
C THR A 2 -11.00 -21.80 -8.78
N PRO A 3 -9.99 -20.91 -8.90
CA PRO A 3 -8.62 -21.27 -8.57
C PRO A 3 -8.53 -21.74 -7.11
N PRO A 4 -7.64 -22.69 -6.78
CA PRO A 4 -7.46 -23.17 -5.41
C PRO A 4 -7.26 -22.01 -4.43
N ALA A 5 -7.86 -22.09 -3.23
CA ALA A 5 -7.83 -21.01 -2.24
C ALA A 5 -6.39 -20.54 -1.91
N ASP A 6 -5.41 -21.43 -1.99
CA ASP A 6 -3.99 -21.10 -1.76
C ASP A 6 -3.38 -20.27 -2.90
N GLN A 7 -3.82 -20.49 -4.14
CA GLN A 7 -3.40 -19.68 -5.29
C GLN A 7 -4.00 -18.28 -5.22
N GLN A 8 -5.27 -18.17 -4.81
CA GLN A 8 -5.92 -16.88 -4.59
C GLN A 8 -5.24 -16.09 -3.46
N LYS A 9 -4.90 -16.73 -2.34
CA LYS A 9 -4.16 -16.09 -1.23
C LYS A 9 -2.79 -15.57 -1.66
N LYS A 10 -2.01 -16.36 -2.41
CA LYS A 10 -0.72 -15.92 -2.95
C LYS A 10 -0.87 -14.74 -3.91
N LEU A 11 -1.89 -14.77 -4.77
CA LEU A 11 -2.15 -13.67 -5.69
C LEU A 11 -2.51 -12.37 -4.94
N VAL A 12 -3.41 -12.45 -3.96
CA VAL A 12 -3.79 -11.30 -3.11
C VAL A 12 -2.58 -10.75 -2.36
N GLN A 13 -1.73 -11.63 -1.83
CA GLN A 13 -0.48 -11.23 -1.19
C GLN A 13 0.44 -10.47 -2.14
N THR A 14 0.66 -10.99 -3.35
CA THR A 14 1.50 -10.32 -4.35
C THR A 14 0.93 -8.95 -4.71
N ILE A 15 -0.39 -8.85 -4.90
CA ILE A 15 -1.05 -7.57 -5.18
C ILE A 15 -0.81 -6.59 -4.04
N LEU A 16 -1.07 -6.99 -2.79
CA LEU A 16 -0.86 -6.12 -1.62
C LEU A 16 0.59 -5.68 -1.45
N PHE A 17 1.57 -6.54 -1.74
CA PHE A 17 2.97 -6.13 -1.74
C PHE A 17 3.26 -5.09 -2.82
N LEU A 18 2.78 -5.31 -4.05
CA LEU A 18 3.01 -4.41 -5.17
C LEU A 18 2.32 -3.05 -4.96
N THR A 19 1.05 -3.04 -4.54
CA THR A 19 0.31 -1.81 -4.23
C THR A 19 0.95 -1.08 -3.05
N GLY A 20 1.37 -1.81 -2.03
CA GLY A 20 2.06 -1.25 -0.88
C GLY A 20 3.34 -0.50 -1.25
N PHE A 21 4.20 -1.12 -2.07
CA PHE A 21 5.41 -0.46 -2.57
C PHE A 21 5.08 0.74 -3.47
N ALA A 22 4.09 0.62 -4.36
CA ALA A 22 3.68 1.71 -5.24
C ALA A 22 3.18 2.93 -4.45
N PHE A 23 2.38 2.71 -3.41
CA PHE A 23 1.89 3.78 -2.54
C PHE A 23 3.01 4.43 -1.72
N ILE A 24 3.93 3.65 -1.14
CA ILE A 24 5.09 4.24 -0.45
C ILE A 24 5.92 5.10 -1.40
N ALA A 25 6.18 4.61 -2.62
CA ALA A 25 6.94 5.37 -3.62
C ALA A 25 6.21 6.65 -4.07
N ALA A 26 4.91 6.55 -4.36
CA ALA A 26 4.10 7.69 -4.76
C ALA A 26 3.99 8.74 -3.64
N GLY A 27 3.75 8.30 -2.40
CA GLY A 27 3.70 9.19 -1.25
C GLY A 27 5.06 9.83 -0.94
N ALA A 28 6.17 9.08 -1.01
CA ALA A 28 7.51 9.65 -0.85
C ALA A 28 7.81 10.69 -1.94
N PHE A 29 7.42 10.42 -3.18
CA PHE A 29 7.54 11.37 -4.27
C PHE A 29 6.72 12.64 -4.01
N GLY A 30 5.49 12.51 -3.51
CA GLY A 30 4.65 13.64 -3.13
C GLY A 30 5.18 14.47 -1.96
N LEU A 31 5.98 13.89 -1.06
CA LEU A 31 6.68 14.65 -0.03
C LEU A 31 7.87 15.44 -0.58
N ILE A 32 8.60 14.89 -1.57
CA ILE A 32 9.75 15.54 -2.20
C ILE A 32 9.30 16.62 -3.21
N SER A 33 8.22 16.36 -3.95
CA SER A 33 7.63 17.27 -4.93
C SER A 33 6.13 17.44 -4.71
N PRO A 34 5.72 18.19 -3.66
CA PRO A 34 4.31 18.40 -3.31
C PRO A 34 3.49 19.02 -4.42
N GLN A 35 4.12 19.83 -5.28
CA GLN A 35 3.47 20.51 -6.40
C GLN A 35 2.80 19.52 -7.36
N THR A 36 3.32 18.30 -7.47
CA THR A 36 2.73 17.28 -8.34
C THR A 36 1.32 16.88 -7.88
N PHE A 37 1.07 16.84 -6.57
CA PHE A 37 -0.25 16.52 -6.00
C PHE A 37 -1.03 17.75 -5.55
N ALA A 38 -0.40 18.92 -5.41
CA ALA A 38 -1.07 20.16 -5.07
C ALA A 38 -2.17 20.53 -6.06
N THR A 39 -2.04 20.14 -7.33
CA THR A 39 -3.10 20.31 -8.35
C THR A 39 -4.42 19.62 -7.99
N LEU A 40 -4.39 18.63 -7.10
CA LEU A 40 -5.58 17.94 -6.58
C LEU A 40 -6.24 18.66 -5.40
N PHE A 41 -5.58 19.68 -4.85
CA PHE A 41 -5.96 20.39 -3.62
C PHE A 41 -5.88 21.90 -3.80
N ASP A 42 -6.35 22.44 -4.92
CA ASP A 42 -6.36 23.89 -5.22
C ASP A 42 -4.97 24.56 -5.13
N ASN A 43 -3.92 23.81 -5.47
CA ASN A 43 -2.50 24.17 -5.35
C ASN A 43 -2.01 24.37 -3.89
N ASP A 44 -2.72 23.82 -2.92
CA ASP A 44 -2.28 23.77 -1.53
C ASP A 44 -1.19 22.70 -1.34
N ALA A 45 0.04 23.16 -1.12
CA ALA A 45 1.20 22.30 -0.92
C ALA A 45 1.21 21.59 0.45
N GLU A 46 0.59 22.19 1.47
CA GLU A 46 0.53 21.62 2.81
C GLU A 46 -0.44 20.44 2.83
N ILE A 47 -1.63 20.61 2.25
CA ILE A 47 -2.61 19.52 2.11
C ILE A 47 -2.03 18.41 1.23
N ALA A 48 -1.33 18.74 0.15
CA ALA A 48 -0.65 17.75 -0.70
C ALA A 48 0.39 16.93 0.06
N GLN A 49 1.16 17.54 0.98
CA GLN A 49 2.12 16.83 1.82
C GLN A 49 1.42 15.92 2.83
N ILE A 50 0.35 16.39 3.47
CA ILE A 50 -0.45 15.57 4.39
C ILE A 50 -1.01 14.35 3.65
N PHE A 51 -1.61 14.58 2.47
CA PHE A 51 -2.11 13.51 1.61
C PHE A 51 -1.00 12.51 1.25
N SER A 52 0.18 13.01 0.86
CA SER A 52 1.35 12.19 0.54
C SER A 52 1.79 11.30 1.70
N GLY A 53 1.86 11.86 2.92
CA GLY A 53 2.12 11.08 4.14
C GLY A 53 1.06 10.01 4.39
N THR A 54 -0.20 10.31 4.07
CA THR A 54 -1.31 9.36 4.21
C THR A 54 -1.20 8.20 3.22
N ILE A 55 -0.77 8.47 1.97
CA ILE A 55 -0.49 7.43 0.97
C ILE A 55 0.64 6.50 1.46
N ILE A 56 1.71 7.05 2.06
CA ILE A 56 2.79 6.21 2.61
C ILE A 56 2.23 5.27 3.68
N MET A 57 1.39 5.78 4.59
CA MET A 57 0.76 4.97 5.62
C MET A 57 -0.14 3.87 5.05
N ALA A 58 -0.90 4.18 4.00
CA ALA A 58 -1.69 3.16 3.28
C ALA A 58 -0.80 2.07 2.69
N GLY A 59 0.32 2.45 2.06
CA GLY A 59 1.26 1.47 1.50
C GLY A 59 1.95 0.60 2.55
N VAL A 60 2.31 1.17 3.70
CA VAL A 60 2.84 0.40 4.85
C VAL A 60 1.79 -0.59 5.36
N ALA A 61 0.53 -0.17 5.46
CA ALA A 61 -0.57 -1.04 5.89
C ALA A 61 -0.74 -2.24 4.93
N ASP A 62 -0.71 -2.00 3.62
CA ASP A 62 -0.77 -3.05 2.60
C ASP A 62 0.35 -4.09 2.77
N ILE A 63 1.60 -3.66 3.00
CA ILE A 63 2.73 -4.56 3.25
C ILE A 63 2.55 -5.36 4.54
N ILE A 64 2.03 -4.73 5.61
CA ILE A 64 1.77 -5.42 6.87
C ILE A 64 0.67 -6.47 6.68
N ILE A 65 -0.44 -6.13 6.01
CA ILE A 65 -1.54 -7.05 5.73
C ILE A 65 -1.03 -8.21 4.89
N ALA A 66 -0.24 -7.95 3.85
CA ALA A 66 0.36 -8.99 3.02
C ALA A 66 1.19 -9.98 3.84
N LYS A 67 1.94 -9.50 4.85
CA LYS A 67 2.69 -10.36 5.79
C LYS A 67 1.80 -11.12 6.76
N LEU A 68 0.71 -10.50 7.25
CA LEU A 68 -0.22 -11.11 8.20
C LEU A 68 -1.11 -12.19 7.57
N VAL A 69 -1.45 -12.07 6.29
CA VAL A 69 -2.14 -13.11 5.51
C VAL A 69 -1.34 -14.42 5.48
N ILE A 70 -0.02 -14.35 5.71
CA ILE A 70 0.90 -15.48 5.87
C ILE A 70 1.21 -15.75 7.35
N LYS A 71 0.24 -15.72 8.26
CA LYS A 71 0.39 -16.57 9.44
C LYS A 71 -0.03 -17.98 9.04
N PRO A 72 0.92 -18.92 8.78
CA PRO A 72 0.54 -20.32 8.80
C PRO A 72 -0.14 -20.59 10.15
N PRO A 73 -1.19 -21.42 10.20
CA PRO A 73 -1.78 -21.83 11.46
C PRO A 73 -0.64 -22.39 12.32
N LYS A 74 -0.30 -21.65 13.37
CA LYS A 74 0.66 -22.09 14.37
C LYS A 74 -0.03 -23.25 15.09
N ASP A 75 0.60 -24.42 14.99
CA ASP A 75 0.21 -25.68 15.64
C ASP A 75 -1.10 -26.35 15.15
N ARG A 76 -0.96 -27.30 14.21
CA ARG A 76 -1.51 -28.63 14.46
C ARG A 76 -0.34 -29.58 14.66
N ARG A 77 -0.10 -29.93 15.93
CA ARG A 77 0.73 -31.06 16.34
C ARG A 77 0.28 -32.34 15.64
#